data_AF-A0A7V7TKA4-F1
#
_entry.id   AF-A0A7V7TKA4-F1
#
_cell.length_a   1.000
_cell.length_b   1.000
_cell.length_c   1.000
_cell.angle_alpha   90.00
_cell.angle_beta   90.00
_cell.angle_gamma   90.00
#
_symmetry.space_group_name_H-M   'P 1'
#
loop_
_entity.id
_entity.type
_entity.pdbx_description
1 polymer ?
#
loop_
_entity_poly.entity_id
_entity_poly.type
_entity_poly.pdbx_seq_one_letter_code
_entity_poly.pdbx_strand_id
1 'polypeptide(L)'
;MLNRKAVSTMTTLSMAILLSHSIGAKEPKLGPYNAWNVEESEGCTYNGEKFAFGELKAMNQPELEEFKVSTGYQASDGYAVLMICSYLVNPQSNDHPPSKARDYRWVAFSW
;
A
#
# COMPACT_ATOMS: atom_id res chain seq x y z
N MET A 1 62.84 -4.86 50.66
CA MET A 1 62.51 -3.79 49.70
C MET A 1 63.49 -3.86 48.54
N LEU A 2 63.07 -4.31 47.36
CA LEU A 2 63.72 -3.98 46.08
C LEU A 2 62.69 -4.18 44.97
N ASN A 3 62.42 -3.06 44.31
CA ASN A 3 61.23 -2.73 43.54
C ASN A 3 61.40 -3.23 42.10
N ARG A 4 60.58 -4.18 41.64
CA ARG A 4 60.56 -4.61 40.23
C ARG A 4 59.87 -3.54 39.40
N LYS A 5 60.64 -2.78 38.61
CA LYS A 5 60.09 -1.86 37.61
C LYS A 5 59.55 -2.66 36.43
N ALA A 6 58.23 -2.69 36.25
CA ALA A 6 57.60 -3.18 35.04
C ALA A 6 57.76 -2.13 33.94
N VAL A 7 58.45 -2.50 32.86
CA VAL A 7 58.57 -1.70 31.63
C VAL A 7 57.25 -1.87 30.88
N SER A 8 56.45 -0.81 30.81
CA SER A 8 55.21 -0.77 30.03
C SER A 8 55.53 -0.42 28.59
N THR A 9 55.59 -1.43 27.72
CA THR A 9 55.70 -1.24 26.27
C THR A 9 54.34 -0.80 25.73
N MET A 10 54.22 0.48 25.43
CA MET A 10 53.04 1.09 24.84
C MET A 10 53.01 0.77 23.33
N THR A 11 52.36 -0.33 22.95
CA THR A 11 52.05 -0.63 21.54
C THR A 11 50.98 0.34 21.04
N THR A 12 51.39 1.30 20.22
CA THR A 12 50.50 2.16 19.44
C THR A 12 49.73 1.30 18.42
N LEU A 13 48.46 1.03 18.72
CA LEU A 13 47.54 0.36 17.82
C LEU A 13 47.15 1.33 16.70
N SER A 14 47.84 1.27 15.56
CA SER A 14 47.47 2.02 14.36
C SER A 14 46.17 1.45 13.79
N MET A 15 45.05 2.08 14.13
CA MET A 15 43.74 1.77 13.62
C MET A 15 43.67 2.18 12.14
N ALA A 16 43.84 1.22 11.23
CA ALA A 16 43.66 1.43 9.80
C ALA A 16 42.17 1.69 9.53
N ILE A 17 41.82 2.95 9.22
CA ILE A 17 40.49 3.34 8.81
C ILE A 17 40.27 2.78 7.40
N LEU A 18 39.53 1.67 7.30
CA LEU A 18 38.99 1.20 6.04
C LEU A 18 38.00 2.26 5.55
N LEU A 19 38.36 2.98 4.49
CA LEU A 19 37.45 3.85 3.75
C LEU A 19 36.37 2.96 3.11
N SER A 20 35.26 2.78 3.82
CA SER A 20 34.04 2.22 3.27
C SER A 20 33.56 3.14 2.15
N HIS A 21 33.85 2.76 0.91
CA HIS A 21 33.25 3.38 -0.26
C HIS A 21 31.77 3.02 -0.22
N SER A 22 30.92 3.95 0.21
CA SER A 22 29.50 3.87 -0.07
C SER A 22 29.35 3.93 -1.58
N ILE A 23 29.29 2.77 -2.23
CA ILE A 23 28.73 2.67 -3.58
C ILE A 23 27.28 3.10 -3.41
N GLY A 24 27.03 4.39 -3.57
CA GLY A 24 25.69 4.94 -3.58
C GLY A 24 24.98 4.32 -4.76
N ALA A 25 24.22 3.26 -4.51
CA ALA A 25 23.31 2.70 -5.50
C ALA A 25 22.39 3.84 -5.92
N LYS A 26 22.57 4.34 -7.15
CA LYS A 26 21.68 5.35 -7.70
C LYS A 26 20.42 4.61 -8.11
N GLU A 27 19.31 4.91 -7.44
CA GLU A 27 18.03 4.32 -7.83
C GLU A 27 17.73 4.67 -9.29
N PRO A 28 17.23 3.70 -10.07
CA PRO A 28 16.81 3.97 -11.43
C PRO A 28 15.67 4.99 -11.40
N LYS A 29 15.72 5.96 -12.31
CA LYS A 29 14.63 6.91 -12.45
C LYS A 29 13.42 6.18 -13.02
N LEU A 30 12.45 5.90 -12.16
CA LEU A 30 11.14 5.43 -12.56
C LEU A 30 10.37 6.57 -13.27
N GLY A 31 9.60 6.22 -14.31
CA GLY A 31 8.85 7.19 -15.12
C GLY A 31 7.61 7.74 -14.41
N PRO A 32 6.96 8.78 -14.95
CA PRO A 32 5.61 9.12 -14.50
C PRO A 32 4.68 7.98 -14.91
N TYR A 33 4.11 7.28 -13.93
CA TYR A 33 3.15 6.20 -14.16
C TYR A 33 1.73 6.71 -14.02
N ASN A 34 0.84 6.28 -14.91
CA ASN A 34 -0.59 6.46 -14.77
C ASN A 34 -1.14 5.70 -13.55
N ALA A 35 -0.41 4.71 -13.01
CA ALA A 35 -0.83 3.94 -11.85
C ALA A 35 -1.27 4.80 -10.65
N TRP A 36 -0.70 6.00 -10.49
CA TRP A 36 -0.98 6.92 -9.39
C TRP A 36 -1.92 8.07 -9.76
N ASN A 37 -2.38 8.12 -11.02
CA ASN A 37 -3.33 9.14 -11.46
C ASN A 37 -4.74 8.70 -11.08
N VAL A 38 -5.39 9.45 -10.20
CA VAL A 38 -6.77 9.19 -9.78
C VAL A 38 -7.59 10.45 -10.08
N GLU A 39 -8.61 10.33 -10.92
CA GLU A 39 -9.59 11.37 -11.15
C GLU A 39 -10.88 10.99 -10.41
N GLU A 40 -11.34 11.84 -9.48
CA GLU A 40 -12.55 11.61 -8.67
C GLU A 40 -13.83 11.54 -9.53
N SER A 41 -13.80 12.12 -10.74
CA SER A 41 -14.92 12.06 -11.70
C SER A 41 -15.09 10.71 -12.37
N GLU A 42 -14.14 9.79 -12.21
CA GLU A 42 -14.13 8.47 -12.83
C GLU A 42 -14.35 7.36 -11.79
N GLY A 43 -14.96 6.25 -12.20
CA GLY A 43 -15.29 5.18 -11.30
C GLY A 43 -16.45 4.30 -11.76
N CYS A 44 -17.05 3.58 -10.82
CA CYS A 44 -18.03 2.54 -11.08
C CYS A 44 -19.45 3.09 -10.97
N THR A 45 -20.38 2.57 -11.78
CA THR A 45 -21.80 2.87 -11.65
C THR A 45 -22.50 1.78 -10.85
N TYR A 46 -23.36 2.17 -9.91
CA TYR A 46 -24.25 1.28 -9.17
C TYR A 46 -25.61 1.94 -9.00
N ASN A 47 -26.68 1.30 -9.48
CA ASN A 47 -28.05 1.84 -9.44
C ASN A 47 -28.20 3.29 -9.99
N GLY A 48 -27.41 3.63 -11.02
CA GLY A 48 -27.42 4.95 -11.64
C GLY A 48 -26.58 6.01 -10.93
N GLU A 49 -26.01 5.71 -9.76
CA GLU A 49 -25.06 6.56 -9.05
C GLU A 49 -23.61 6.17 -9.41
N LYS A 50 -22.71 7.15 -9.45
CA LYS A 50 -21.28 6.96 -9.73
C LYS A 50 -20.50 7.01 -8.41
N PHE A 51 -19.59 6.04 -8.24
CA PHE A 51 -18.72 5.87 -7.07
C PHE A 51 -17.27 5.96 -7.51
N ALA A 52 -16.43 6.66 -6.74
CA ALA A 52 -15.03 6.85 -7.09
C ALA A 52 -14.23 5.54 -7.00
N PHE A 53 -13.06 5.51 -7.66
CA PHE A 53 -12.10 4.42 -7.49
C PHE A 53 -11.74 4.21 -6.00
N GLY A 54 -11.78 2.97 -5.55
CA GLY A 54 -11.48 2.58 -4.16
C GLY A 54 -12.68 2.58 -3.22
N GLU A 55 -13.85 3.07 -3.64
CA GLU A 55 -15.04 3.04 -2.79
C GLU A 55 -15.55 1.62 -2.55
N LEU A 56 -15.95 1.36 -1.30
CA LEU A 56 -16.53 0.10 -0.86
C LEU A 56 -18.05 0.17 -0.83
N LYS A 57 -18.70 -0.92 -1.24
CA LYS A 57 -20.15 -1.05 -1.14
C LYS A 57 -20.51 -2.44 -0.62
N ALA A 58 -21.44 -2.49 0.33
CA ALA A 58 -22.04 -3.75 0.75
C ALA A 58 -23.04 -4.25 -0.29
N MET A 59 -22.87 -5.49 -0.72
CA MET A 59 -23.76 -6.19 -1.64
C MET A 59 -25.02 -6.68 -0.93
N ASN A 60 -24.91 -7.05 0.35
CA ASN A 60 -26.00 -7.57 1.17
C ASN A 60 -26.65 -6.48 2.05
N GLN A 61 -26.75 -5.25 1.54
CA GLN A 61 -27.32 -4.11 2.25
C GLN A 61 -28.72 -4.39 2.86
N PRO A 62 -29.67 -5.06 2.18
CA PRO A 62 -30.98 -5.36 2.77
C PRO A 62 -30.90 -6.22 4.03
N GLU A 63 -29.99 -7.20 4.08
CA GLU A 63 -29.81 -8.09 5.23
C GLU A 63 -29.20 -7.33 6.43
N LEU A 64 -28.26 -6.43 6.16
CA LEU A 64 -27.65 -5.56 7.18
C LEU A 64 -28.69 -4.60 7.78
N GLU A 65 -29.61 -4.10 6.97
CA GLU A 65 -30.71 -3.25 7.42
C GLU A 65 -31.72 -4.04 8.26
N GLU A 66 -32.06 -5.27 7.86
CA GLU A 66 -32.92 -6.16 8.64
C GLU A 66 -32.29 -6.53 9.99
N PHE A 67 -30.98 -6.79 10.04
CA PHE A 67 -30.24 -6.99 11.28
C PHE A 67 -30.41 -5.80 12.23
N LYS A 68 -30.29 -4.58 11.69
CA LYS A 68 -30.46 -3.36 12.49
C LYS A 68 -31.87 -3.19 13.02
N VAL A 69 -32.88 -3.45 12.19
CA VAL A 69 -34.29 -3.36 12.60
C VAL A 69 -34.63 -4.40 13.68
N SER A 70 -34.15 -5.63 13.53
CA SER A 70 -34.49 -6.75 14.41
C SER A 70 -33.75 -6.71 15.76
N THR A 71 -32.49 -6.26 15.76
CA THR A 71 -31.64 -6.29 16.98
C THR A 71 -31.54 -4.92 17.68
N GLY A 72 -31.78 -3.83 16.95
CA GLY A 72 -31.49 -2.47 17.40
C GLY A 72 -30.01 -2.06 17.28
N TYR A 73 -29.12 -2.94 16.79
CA TYR A 73 -27.69 -2.70 16.67
C TYR A 73 -27.22 -2.69 15.21
N GLN A 74 -26.13 -1.99 14.92
CA GLN A 74 -25.47 -2.17 13.62
C GLN A 74 -24.75 -3.52 13.58
N ALA A 75 -24.84 -4.21 12.43
CA ALA A 75 -24.06 -5.41 12.20
C ALA A 75 -22.56 -5.08 12.22
N SER A 76 -21.73 -6.01 12.70
CA SER A 76 -20.28 -5.90 12.56
C SER A 76 -19.88 -6.03 11.09
N ASP A 77 -18.77 -5.37 10.70
CA ASP A 77 -18.22 -5.44 9.33
C ASP A 77 -17.97 -6.87 8.84
N GLY A 78 -17.79 -7.85 9.74
CA GLY A 78 -17.65 -9.26 9.38
C GLY A 78 -18.91 -9.90 8.77
N TYR A 79 -20.07 -9.24 8.86
CA TYR A 79 -21.31 -9.67 8.19
C TYR A 79 -21.47 -9.04 6.80
N ALA A 80 -20.67 -8.02 6.46
CA ALA A 80 -20.80 -7.32 5.20
C ALA A 80 -20.12 -8.11 4.07
N VAL A 81 -20.86 -8.37 3.00
CA VAL A 81 -20.31 -8.87 1.74
C VAL A 81 -19.93 -7.65 0.91
N LEU A 82 -18.62 -7.37 0.80
CA LEU A 82 -18.13 -6.13 0.22
C LEU A 82 -17.67 -6.30 -1.23
N MET A 83 -17.94 -5.29 -2.03
CA MET A 83 -17.29 -5.05 -3.32
C MET A 83 -16.56 -3.71 -3.29
N ILE A 84 -15.49 -3.61 -4.06
CA ILE A 84 -14.72 -2.37 -4.24
C ILE A 84 -14.81 -1.90 -5.68
N CYS A 85 -14.93 -0.59 -5.89
CA CYS A 85 -14.82 -0.02 -7.21
C CYS A 85 -13.35 -0.02 -7.65
N SER A 86 -13.03 -0.79 -8.68
CA SER A 86 -11.68 -0.88 -9.24
C SER A 86 -11.74 -0.78 -10.76
N TYR A 87 -10.63 -1.05 -11.45
CA TYR A 87 -10.57 -1.11 -12.91
C TYR A 87 -9.72 -2.27 -13.40
N LEU A 88 -9.99 -2.70 -14.63
CA LEU A 88 -9.23 -3.77 -15.28
C LEU A 88 -7.87 -3.24 -15.76
N VAL A 89 -6.83 -4.04 -15.55
CA VAL A 89 -5.47 -3.79 -16.05
C VAL A 89 -5.06 -4.89 -17.02
N ASN A 90 -4.23 -4.53 -17.99
CA ASN A 90 -3.57 -5.52 -18.85
C ASN A 90 -2.27 -5.97 -18.19
N PRO A 91 -2.13 -7.26 -17.79
CA PRO A 91 -0.92 -7.76 -17.12
C PRO A 91 0.32 -7.77 -18.02
N GLN A 92 0.16 -7.61 -19.34
CA GLN A 92 1.27 -7.48 -20.29
C GLN A 92 1.73 -6.02 -20.50
N SER A 93 1.07 -5.06 -19.85
CA SER A 93 1.43 -3.64 -19.91
C SER A 93 2.41 -3.28 -18.80
N ASN A 94 3.29 -2.30 -19.08
CA ASN A 94 4.24 -1.76 -18.10
C ASN A 94 3.65 -0.60 -17.28
N ASP A 95 2.42 -0.17 -17.57
CA ASP A 95 1.70 0.88 -16.85
C ASP A 95 0.17 0.71 -16.98
N HIS A 96 -0.56 1.42 -16.15
CA HIS A 96 -2.03 1.48 -16.18
C HIS A 96 -2.51 2.37 -17.34
N PRO A 97 -3.73 2.15 -17.84
CA PRO A 97 -4.33 3.09 -18.78
C PRO A 97 -4.57 4.46 -18.12
N PRO A 98 -4.58 5.55 -18.91
CA PRO A 98 -5.01 6.87 -18.44
C PRO A 98 -6.37 6.80 -17.74
N SER A 99 -6.62 7.65 -16.74
CA SER A 99 -7.81 7.54 -15.88
C SER A 99 -9.12 7.44 -16.67
N LYS A 100 -9.29 8.29 -17.69
CA LYS A 100 -10.49 8.33 -18.56
C LYS A 100 -10.65 7.14 -19.52
N ALA A 101 -9.61 6.32 -19.65
CA ALA A 101 -9.59 5.15 -20.53
C ALA A 101 -9.65 3.82 -19.75
N ARG A 102 -9.81 3.87 -18.42
CA ARG A 102 -9.94 2.70 -17.57
C ARG A 102 -11.33 2.08 -17.69
N ASP A 103 -11.39 0.76 -17.70
CA ASP A 103 -12.65 0.02 -17.56
C ASP A 103 -12.95 -0.24 -16.08
N TYR A 104 -13.78 0.60 -15.48
CA TYR A 104 -14.14 0.53 -14.07
C TYR A 104 -15.20 -0.54 -13.79
N ARG A 105 -14.93 -1.41 -12.81
CA ARG A 105 -15.76 -2.56 -12.44
C ARG A 105 -15.83 -2.71 -10.93
N TRP A 106 -17.01 -3.12 -10.46
CA TRP A 106 -17.15 -3.66 -9.11
C TRP A 106 -16.50 -5.04 -9.05
N VAL A 107 -15.55 -5.21 -8.14
CA VAL A 107 -14.86 -6.47 -7.91
C VAL A 107 -15.00 -6.88 -6.45
N ALA A 108 -14.90 -8.19 -6.18
CA ALA A 108 -14.99 -8.71 -4.82
C ALA A 108 -13.89 -8.10 -3.93
N PHE A 109 -14.22 -7.79 -2.68
CA PHE A 109 -13.28 -7.25 -1.71
C PHE A 109 -13.25 -8.10 -0.43
N SER A 110 -12.05 -8.32 0.09
CA SER A 110 -11.80 -9.02 1.35
C SER A 110 -10.54 -8.44 2.00
N TRP A 111 -10.53 -8.34 3.33
CA TRP A 111 -9.42 -7.80 4.12
C TRP A 111 -8.27 -8.78 4.28
#